data_AF-A0A931DMG6-F1
#
_entry.id   AF-A0A931DMG6-F1
#
_cell.length_a   1.000
_cell.length_b   1.000
_cell.length_c   1.000
_cell.angle_alpha   90.00
_cell.angle_beta   90.00
_cell.angle_gamma   90.00
#
_symmetry.space_group_name_H-M   'P 1'
#
loop_
_entity.id
_entity.type
_entity.pdbx_description
1 polymer ?
#
loop_
_entity_poly.entity_id
_entity_poly.type
_entity_poly.pdbx_seq_one_letter_code
_entity_poly.pdbx_strand_id
1 'polypeptide(L)'
;MPAQVTITDTTNGVPLDNFPGADDDARLRTAMAYAAAQARPPAIMLADREYTISRGPYPYYDGFRLVGSLGTTEREFLTRGPQCVVNVGGSALFSVPSRGVQNVWVSGIQFRAASGSTHFQTPITDFASGPIMADVTMEKLAWVGFATVMHARHLRVQIDRTYTNAGTDTQFKLGGSDGYYWINGGYLSSTALDATKFYIWLTHMSRSQFGPLYITPERATGIRIDGSYGGLVFTGTLLDCTGRDQTRACQGAAILITGGKGMVFDKLWFFNNAVRPASTGRNPVDRGQVFIRGSAGDLLFDGCQFSGFAAQTGYTPPGTPAIYAATGVTNVKVTAPLAPNSGTRLLQQQSAGIISKYAADDWTLGVA
;
A
#
# COMPACT_ATOMS: atom_id res chain seq x y z
N MET A 1 9.09 -1.00 38.88
CA MET A 1 10.28 -1.28 38.05
C MET A 1 9.82 -1.32 36.60
N PRO A 2 10.33 -0.47 35.71
CA PRO A 2 9.97 -0.55 34.30
C PRO A 2 10.52 -1.86 33.73
N ALA A 3 9.68 -2.62 33.02
CA ALA A 3 10.09 -3.86 32.39
C ALA A 3 11.13 -3.56 31.31
N GLN A 4 12.37 -3.99 31.52
CA GLN A 4 13.36 -4.04 30.44
C GLN A 4 12.95 -5.12 29.45
N VAL A 5 12.49 -4.70 28.28
CA VAL A 5 12.28 -5.59 27.15
C VAL A 5 13.66 -6.08 26.67
N THR A 6 13.79 -7.40 26.49
CA THR A 6 14.99 -8.02 25.94
C THR A 6 14.98 -7.86 24.42
N ILE A 7 15.91 -7.06 23.90
CA ILE A 7 16.14 -6.91 22.46
C ILE A 7 16.80 -8.18 21.94
N THR A 8 16.14 -8.90 21.03
CA THR A 8 16.55 -10.24 20.55
C THR A 8 17.43 -10.21 19.28
N ASP A 9 18.13 -9.12 19.01
CA ASP A 9 19.21 -9.09 18.00
C ASP A 9 20.57 -8.82 18.69
N THR A 10 21.08 -9.86 19.35
CA THR A 10 22.21 -9.77 20.30
C THR A 10 23.60 -9.72 19.66
N THR A 11 23.76 -9.37 18.37
CA THR A 11 25.13 -9.35 17.81
C THR A 11 25.63 -8.11 17.10
N ASN A 12 24.83 -7.10 16.71
CA ASN A 12 25.38 -5.82 16.18
C ASN A 12 24.39 -4.63 16.27
N GLY A 13 23.87 -4.32 17.46
CA GLY A 13 22.97 -3.17 17.68
C GLY A 13 23.60 -2.06 18.55
N VAL A 14 23.27 -0.80 18.27
CA VAL A 14 23.66 0.37 19.08
C VAL A 14 22.41 1.15 19.53
N PRO A 15 22.16 1.35 20.83
CA PRO A 15 21.03 2.15 21.31
C PRO A 15 21.16 3.61 20.85
N LEU A 16 20.09 4.18 20.28
CA LEU A 16 20.06 5.59 19.88
C LEU A 16 20.37 6.53 21.05
N ASP A 17 19.89 6.17 22.24
CA ASP A 17 20.05 6.98 23.46
C ASP A 17 21.49 7.02 24.00
N ASN A 18 22.40 6.18 23.48
CA ASN A 18 23.82 6.22 23.82
C ASN A 18 24.62 7.21 22.96
N PHE A 19 24.03 7.77 21.90
CA PHE A 19 24.70 8.75 21.06
C PHE A 19 24.61 10.16 21.65
N PRO A 20 25.66 10.98 21.52
CA PRO A 20 25.62 12.35 21.99
C PRO A 20 24.64 13.19 21.17
N GLY A 21 23.92 14.09 21.84
CA GLY A 21 22.95 14.98 21.22
C GLY A 21 21.97 15.55 22.26
N ALA A 22 21.70 16.86 22.16
CA ALA A 22 20.76 17.56 23.05
C ALA A 22 19.30 17.16 22.79
N ASP A 23 18.98 16.72 21.57
CA ASP A 23 17.65 16.30 21.13
C ASP A 23 17.73 15.01 20.29
N ASP A 24 16.57 14.38 20.04
CA ASP A 24 16.47 13.13 19.30
C ASP A 24 16.97 13.26 17.84
N ASP A 25 16.80 14.43 17.22
CA ASP A 25 17.35 14.75 15.90
C ASP A 25 18.89 14.68 15.89
N ALA A 26 19.55 15.32 16.86
CA ALA A 26 21.01 15.31 16.99
C ALA A 26 21.55 13.91 17.29
N ARG A 27 20.84 13.14 18.12
CA ARG A 27 21.19 11.74 18.39
C ARG A 27 21.05 10.88 17.14
N LEU A 28 19.94 10.99 16.40
CA LEU A 28 19.73 10.22 15.18
C LEU A 28 20.79 10.55 14.13
N ARG A 29 21.09 11.83 13.93
CA ARG A 29 22.15 12.26 13.01
C ARG A 29 23.50 11.63 13.36
N THR A 30 23.88 11.66 14.64
CA THR A 30 25.15 11.11 15.10
C THR A 30 25.18 9.59 14.96
N ALA A 31 24.09 8.91 15.32
CA ALA A 31 23.95 7.46 15.18
C ALA A 31 24.05 7.02 13.71
N MET A 32 23.37 7.73 12.80
CA MET A 32 23.42 7.45 11.37
C MET A 32 24.82 7.68 10.78
N ALA A 33 25.49 8.77 11.16
CA ALA A 33 26.87 9.04 10.72
C ALA A 33 27.85 7.96 11.22
N TYR A 34 27.74 7.57 12.49
CA TYR A 34 28.55 6.48 13.06
C TYR A 34 28.32 5.16 12.34
N ALA A 35 27.06 4.76 12.14
CA ALA A 35 26.72 3.48 11.53
C ALA A 35 27.12 3.41 10.05
N ALA A 36 26.93 4.51 9.30
CA ALA A 36 27.35 4.61 7.90
C ALA A 36 28.88 4.52 7.71
N ALA A 37 29.67 4.85 8.73
CA ALA A 37 31.13 4.75 8.68
C ALA A 37 31.65 3.32 8.98
N GLN A 38 30.80 2.40 9.42
CA GLN A 38 31.22 1.04 9.74
C GLN A 38 31.25 0.15 8.49
N ALA A 39 32.24 -0.75 8.42
CA ALA A 39 32.31 -1.77 7.37
C ALA A 39 31.12 -2.74 7.41
N ARG A 40 30.52 -2.92 8.59
CA ARG A 40 29.28 -3.65 8.83
C ARG A 40 28.35 -2.76 9.66
N PRO A 41 27.47 -1.97 9.02
CA PRO A 41 26.62 -1.03 9.74
C PRO A 41 25.77 -1.72 10.82
N PRO A 42 25.86 -1.30 12.09
CA PRO A 42 25.02 -1.83 13.15
C PRO A 42 23.59 -1.32 13.05
N ALA A 43 22.64 -2.04 13.66
CA ALA A 43 21.29 -1.55 13.83
C ALA A 43 21.23 -0.39 14.83
N ILE A 44 20.61 0.72 14.45
CA ILE A 44 20.25 1.79 15.39
C ILE A 44 18.99 1.34 16.11
N MET A 45 19.08 1.15 17.43
CA MET A 45 17.99 0.63 18.25
C MET A 45 17.25 1.76 18.97
N LEU A 46 15.94 1.82 18.77
CA LEU A 46 15.06 2.73 19.47
C LEU A 46 14.46 2.04 20.70
N ALA A 47 14.48 2.74 21.83
CA ALA A 47 13.82 2.33 23.07
C ALA A 47 12.30 2.53 23.01
N ASP A 48 11.60 1.97 23.99
CA ASP A 48 10.16 2.05 24.15
C ASP A 48 9.72 3.39 24.73
N ARG A 49 9.90 4.44 23.93
CA ARG A 49 9.45 5.80 24.24
C ARG A 49 9.02 6.52 22.98
N GLU A 50 8.48 7.72 23.17
CA GLU A 50 8.27 8.65 22.07
C GLU A 50 9.57 9.40 21.73
N TYR A 51 9.87 9.47 20.44
CA TYR A 51 10.94 10.27 19.85
C TYR A 51 10.33 11.43 19.06
N THR A 52 10.98 12.60 19.07
CA THR A 52 10.61 13.74 18.21
C THR A 52 11.69 14.01 17.19
N ILE A 53 11.42 13.74 15.91
CA ILE A 53 12.39 13.88 14.82
C ILE A 53 11.82 14.82 13.78
N SER A 54 12.41 16.01 13.63
CA SER A 54 11.85 17.13 12.88
C SER A 54 12.78 17.75 11.85
N ARG A 55 14.07 17.36 11.84
CA ARG A 55 15.12 17.95 10.99
C ARG A 55 15.52 17.09 9.79
N GLY A 56 14.66 16.15 9.39
CA GLY A 56 14.85 15.39 8.15
C GLY A 56 14.80 16.27 6.89
N PRO A 57 15.03 15.68 5.70
CA PRO A 57 15.21 14.26 5.47
C PRO A 57 16.63 13.76 5.78
N TYR A 58 16.73 12.63 6.47
CA TYR A 58 17.98 11.91 6.66
C TYR A 58 18.23 10.97 5.47
N PRO A 59 19.38 11.05 4.79
CA PRO A 59 19.67 10.14 3.67
C PRO A 59 19.89 8.72 4.17
N TYR A 60 19.23 7.74 3.55
CA TYR A 60 19.60 6.35 3.75
C TYR A 60 21.05 6.11 3.30
N TYR A 61 21.67 5.07 3.84
CA TYR A 61 22.96 4.54 3.40
C TYR A 61 22.87 3.03 3.25
N ASP A 62 23.83 2.43 2.54
CA ASP A 62 23.82 1.00 2.28
C ASP A 62 23.98 0.22 3.59
N GLY A 63 23.08 -0.73 3.85
CA GLY A 63 23.05 -1.42 5.12
C GLY A 63 22.35 -0.66 6.25
N PHE A 64 21.61 0.43 5.98
CA PHE A 64 20.85 1.15 7.01
C PHE A 64 19.89 0.24 7.75
N ARG A 65 19.96 0.26 9.09
CA ARG A 65 19.09 -0.52 9.97
C ARG A 65 18.54 0.35 11.08
N LEU A 66 17.22 0.45 11.19
CA LEU A 66 16.52 1.14 12.27
C LEU A 66 15.48 0.20 12.87
N VAL A 67 15.64 -0.12 14.16
CA VAL A 67 14.84 -1.15 14.82
C VAL A 67 14.26 -0.56 16.10
N GLY A 68 12.94 -0.61 16.24
CA GLY A 68 12.25 -0.39 17.50
C GLY A 68 11.84 -1.69 18.16
N SER A 69 11.35 -1.60 19.38
CA SER A 69 10.93 -2.74 20.19
C SER A 69 9.61 -3.38 19.77
N LEU A 70 8.82 -2.75 18.88
CA LEU A 70 7.45 -3.18 18.63
C LEU A 70 7.38 -4.37 17.67
N GLY A 71 7.43 -5.56 18.27
CA GLY A 71 6.79 -6.76 17.75
C GLY A 71 5.29 -6.85 18.08
N THR A 72 4.58 -5.77 18.44
CA THR A 72 3.19 -5.90 18.91
C THR A 72 2.18 -5.93 17.76
N THR A 73 1.31 -6.93 17.86
CA THR A 73 0.07 -7.13 17.14
C THR A 73 -0.98 -6.12 17.63
N GLU A 74 -1.85 -5.65 16.72
CA GLU A 74 -3.01 -4.75 17.00
C GLU A 74 -2.68 -3.26 17.23
N ARG A 75 -2.14 -2.59 16.20
CA ARG A 75 -1.68 -1.18 16.21
C ARG A 75 -2.78 -0.11 16.20
N GLU A 76 -4.05 -0.53 16.18
CA GLU A 76 -5.21 0.36 16.27
C GLU A 76 -5.53 0.73 17.74
N PHE A 77 -5.07 -0.05 18.72
CA PHE A 77 -5.42 0.12 20.13
C PHE A 77 -4.25 0.69 20.94
N LEU A 78 -4.36 1.98 21.28
CA LEU A 78 -3.36 2.78 22.03
C LEU A 78 -2.99 2.22 23.41
N THR A 79 -3.71 1.21 23.92
CA THR A 79 -3.61 0.72 25.30
C THR A 79 -2.74 -0.52 25.47
N ARG A 80 -2.17 -1.10 24.40
CA ARG A 80 -1.39 -2.34 24.49
C ARG A 80 0.12 -2.11 24.45
N GLY A 81 0.74 -2.28 25.62
CA GLY A 81 2.19 -2.51 25.80
C GLY A 81 3.07 -1.27 25.63
N PRO A 82 4.36 -1.39 25.99
CA PRO A 82 5.34 -0.33 25.73
C PRO A 82 5.51 -0.16 24.20
N GLN A 83 5.53 1.09 23.74
CA GLN A 83 5.55 1.44 22.30
C GLN A 83 6.78 2.28 21.93
N CYS A 84 7.42 1.92 20.82
CA CYS A 84 8.38 2.77 20.13
C CYS A 84 7.66 3.66 19.11
N VAL A 85 7.53 4.95 19.44
CA VAL A 85 6.84 5.93 18.60
C VAL A 85 7.82 6.99 18.13
N VAL A 86 7.80 7.30 16.84
CA VAL A 86 8.57 8.40 16.25
C VAL A 86 7.59 9.43 15.69
N ASN A 87 7.50 10.57 16.37
CA ASN A 87 6.78 11.74 15.90
C ASN A 87 7.66 12.48 14.89
N VAL A 88 7.23 12.50 13.63
CA VAL A 88 7.97 13.05 12.50
C VAL A 88 7.43 14.43 12.16
N GLY A 89 8.28 15.46 12.27
CA GLY A 89 8.04 16.79 11.76
C GLY A 89 8.78 17.08 10.45
N GLY A 90 8.69 18.32 9.98
CA GLY A 90 9.38 18.79 8.77
C GLY A 90 8.70 18.32 7.47
N SER A 91 9.46 18.23 6.39
CA SER A 91 8.95 17.83 5.07
C SER A 91 8.97 16.32 4.86
N ALA A 92 10.05 15.64 5.24
CA ALA A 92 10.17 14.19 5.17
C ALA A 92 11.14 13.63 6.24
N LEU A 93 10.94 12.38 6.68
CA LEU A 93 11.89 11.73 7.60
C LEU A 93 13.15 11.25 6.88
N PHE A 94 13.00 10.48 5.80
CA PHE A 94 14.12 9.89 5.07
C PHE A 94 14.18 10.33 3.61
N SER A 95 15.36 10.23 2.99
CA SER A 95 15.54 10.39 1.54
C SER A 95 16.38 9.25 0.95
N VAL A 96 16.09 8.90 -0.30
CA VAL A 96 16.91 7.95 -1.07
C VAL A 96 18.00 8.76 -1.78
N PRO A 97 19.30 8.47 -1.58
CA PRO A 97 20.37 9.11 -2.32
C PRO A 97 20.22 8.93 -3.84
N SER A 98 20.73 9.86 -4.65
CA SER A 98 20.65 9.78 -6.12
C SER A 98 21.27 8.51 -6.71
N ARG A 99 22.29 7.95 -6.05
CA ARG A 99 22.92 6.67 -6.43
C ARG A 99 22.07 5.43 -6.11
N GLY A 100 20.91 5.60 -5.50
CA GLY A 100 20.14 4.52 -4.89
C GLY A 100 20.68 4.11 -3.51
N VAL A 101 20.09 3.06 -2.97
CA VAL A 101 20.52 2.45 -1.70
C VAL A 101 20.20 0.97 -1.70
N GLN A 102 20.99 0.17 -0.99
CA GLN A 102 20.76 -1.28 -0.82
C GLN A 102 20.77 -1.73 0.64
N ASN A 103 20.17 -2.90 0.92
CA ASN A 103 20.22 -3.57 2.22
C ASN A 103 19.64 -2.74 3.38
N VAL A 104 18.50 -2.09 3.15
CA VAL A 104 17.81 -1.26 4.15
C VAL A 104 16.87 -2.12 4.99
N TRP A 105 16.88 -1.97 6.32
CA TRP A 105 15.96 -2.65 7.23
C TRP A 105 15.31 -1.66 8.19
N VAL A 106 13.98 -1.60 8.20
CA VAL A 106 13.23 -0.80 9.19
C VAL A 106 12.17 -1.69 9.81
N SER A 107 12.18 -1.81 11.14
CA SER A 107 11.26 -2.72 11.83
C SER A 107 10.79 -2.22 13.18
N GLY A 108 9.52 -2.53 13.49
CA GLY A 108 8.97 -2.44 14.84
C GLY A 108 8.86 -1.03 15.39
N ILE A 109 8.40 -0.09 14.55
CA ILE A 109 8.28 1.33 14.88
C ILE A 109 6.92 1.85 14.42
N GLN A 110 6.28 2.65 15.26
CA GLN A 110 5.16 3.49 14.86
C GLN A 110 5.65 4.89 14.50
N PHE A 111 5.51 5.29 13.25
CA PHE A 111 5.73 6.64 12.79
C PHE A 111 4.42 7.43 12.80
N ARG A 112 4.43 8.64 13.36
CA ARG A 112 3.31 9.58 13.36
C ARG A 112 3.75 10.89 12.72
N ALA A 113 3.06 11.33 11.69
CA ALA A 113 3.32 12.65 11.10
C ALA A 113 2.78 13.76 12.02
N ALA A 114 3.55 14.83 12.18
CA ALA A 114 3.13 16.04 12.90
C ALA A 114 2.14 16.88 12.09
N SER A 115 2.11 16.72 10.77
CA SER A 115 1.18 17.39 9.86
C SER A 115 0.78 16.48 8.69
N GLY A 116 -0.40 16.73 8.12
CA GLY A 116 -0.85 16.10 6.88
C GLY A 116 -0.06 16.49 5.61
N SER A 117 1.07 17.20 5.75
CA SER A 117 2.01 17.49 4.66
C SER A 117 3.36 16.78 4.83
N THR A 118 3.56 16.07 5.94
CA THR A 118 4.81 15.36 6.22
C THR A 118 4.85 14.05 5.43
N HIS A 119 6.00 13.72 4.84
CA HIS A 119 6.25 12.45 4.15
C HIS A 119 7.12 11.52 5.02
N PHE A 120 6.92 10.20 4.95
CA PHE A 120 7.87 9.28 5.59
C PHE A 120 9.19 9.26 4.82
N GLN A 121 9.12 9.16 3.50
CA GLN A 121 10.24 9.28 2.58
C GLN A 121 9.99 10.41 1.59
N THR A 122 11.03 11.20 1.26
CA THR A 122 10.98 12.18 0.17
C THR A 122 10.44 11.49 -1.10
N PRO A 123 9.31 11.96 -1.67
CA PRO A 123 8.70 11.28 -2.79
C PRO A 123 9.59 11.25 -4.03
N ILE A 124 9.86 10.06 -4.59
CA ILE A 124 10.48 9.95 -5.90
C ILE A 124 9.42 10.24 -6.97
N THR A 125 9.69 11.20 -7.84
CA THR A 125 8.77 11.62 -8.91
C THR A 125 9.12 11.02 -10.27
N ASP A 126 10.40 10.76 -10.53
CA ASP A 126 10.88 10.11 -11.75
C ASP A 126 11.01 8.59 -11.56
N PHE A 127 10.03 7.85 -12.09
CA PHE A 127 10.01 6.39 -12.07
C PHE A 127 10.77 5.75 -13.25
N ALA A 128 11.22 6.54 -14.23
CA ALA A 128 11.99 6.05 -15.36
C ALA A 128 13.49 6.00 -15.03
N SER A 129 14.04 7.07 -14.44
CA SER A 129 15.48 7.19 -14.18
C SER A 129 15.87 7.48 -12.73
N GLY A 130 14.90 7.68 -11.83
CA GLY A 130 15.16 8.00 -10.43
C GLY A 130 15.89 6.91 -9.62
N PRO A 131 16.28 7.20 -8.37
CA PRO A 131 17.06 6.25 -7.58
C PRO A 131 16.26 4.99 -7.22
N ILE A 132 16.97 3.87 -7.07
CA ILE A 132 16.40 2.56 -6.73
C ILE A 132 16.74 2.21 -5.28
N MET A 133 15.76 1.69 -4.56
CA MET A 133 15.97 0.99 -3.30
C MET A 133 16.00 -0.51 -3.57
N ALA A 134 17.12 -1.15 -3.28
CA ALA A 134 17.34 -2.58 -3.49
C ALA A 134 17.45 -3.34 -2.18
N ASP A 135 16.97 -4.59 -2.13
CA ASP A 135 17.18 -5.48 -0.99
C ASP A 135 16.69 -4.86 0.33
N VAL A 136 15.49 -4.28 0.30
CA VAL A 136 14.91 -3.55 1.43
C VAL A 136 13.88 -4.40 2.15
N THR A 137 13.91 -4.41 3.48
CA THR A 137 12.84 -4.98 4.31
C THR A 137 12.26 -3.92 5.22
N MET A 138 10.96 -3.71 5.12
CA MET A 138 10.19 -2.85 6.00
C MET A 138 9.08 -3.67 6.65
N GLU A 139 9.25 -4.05 7.91
CA GLU A 139 8.30 -4.95 8.57
C GLU A 139 7.79 -4.41 9.90
N LYS A 140 6.57 -4.80 10.26
CA LYS A 140 6.01 -4.48 11.57
C LYS A 140 5.91 -2.97 11.84
N LEU A 141 5.61 -2.18 10.81
CA LEU A 141 5.58 -0.71 10.89
C LEU A 141 4.16 -0.14 10.96
N ALA A 142 3.99 0.96 11.68
CA ALA A 142 2.81 1.81 11.54
C ALA A 142 3.17 3.17 10.95
N TRP A 143 2.37 3.67 10.02
CA TRP A 143 2.47 5.02 9.48
C TRP A 143 1.13 5.72 9.67
N VAL A 144 1.10 6.78 10.47
CA VAL A 144 -0.13 7.50 10.81
C VAL A 144 0.00 8.97 10.42
N GLY A 145 -0.93 9.50 9.62
CA GLY A 145 -1.04 10.92 9.31
C GLY A 145 -0.16 11.44 8.17
N PHE A 146 0.63 10.57 7.52
CA PHE A 146 1.57 11.01 6.47
C PHE A 146 0.86 11.39 5.17
N ALA A 147 1.36 12.42 4.49
CA ALA A 147 0.97 12.72 3.11
C ALA A 147 1.27 11.54 2.20
N THR A 148 2.51 11.02 2.25
CA THR A 148 2.88 9.80 1.54
C THR A 148 3.79 8.96 2.43
N VAL A 149 3.68 7.64 2.32
CA VAL A 149 4.60 6.71 2.98
C VAL A 149 5.82 6.49 2.08
N MET A 150 5.63 5.91 0.89
CA MET A 150 6.72 5.65 -0.05
C MET A 150 6.27 5.89 -1.48
N HIS A 151 6.92 6.85 -2.13
CA HIS A 151 6.97 6.91 -3.60
C HIS A 151 8.36 6.49 -4.00
N ALA A 152 8.50 5.30 -4.58
CA ALA A 152 9.79 4.64 -4.68
C ALA A 152 9.91 3.64 -5.83
N ARG A 153 11.14 3.52 -6.37
CA ARG A 153 11.54 2.45 -7.29
C ARG A 153 12.21 1.33 -6.50
N HIS A 154 11.71 0.11 -6.64
CA HIS A 154 12.06 -1.03 -5.80
C HIS A 154 12.64 -2.19 -6.61
N LEU A 155 13.68 -2.82 -6.08
CA LEU A 155 14.20 -4.09 -6.58
C LEU A 155 14.38 -5.03 -5.39
N ARG A 156 13.74 -6.21 -5.39
CA ARG A 156 13.85 -7.18 -4.29
C ARG A 156 13.49 -6.57 -2.92
N VAL A 157 12.36 -5.87 -2.87
CA VAL A 157 11.87 -5.22 -1.65
C VAL A 157 10.77 -6.04 -0.99
N GLN A 158 10.81 -6.14 0.33
CA GLN A 158 9.76 -6.68 1.17
C GLN A 158 9.15 -5.58 2.05
N ILE A 159 7.83 -5.40 1.98
CA ILE A 159 7.07 -4.56 2.92
C ILE A 159 6.02 -5.46 3.55
N ASP A 160 5.98 -5.60 4.87
CA ASP A 160 5.13 -6.63 5.48
C ASP A 160 4.62 -6.28 6.87
N ARG A 161 3.44 -6.82 7.23
CA ARG A 161 2.79 -6.63 8.53
C ARG A 161 2.73 -5.16 8.92
N THR A 162 2.15 -4.32 8.07
CA THR A 162 2.09 -2.86 8.29
C THR A 162 0.69 -2.35 8.63
N TYR A 163 0.62 -1.17 9.24
CA TYR A 163 -0.62 -0.44 9.49
C TYR A 163 -0.47 1.00 9.00
N THR A 164 -1.24 1.39 8.00
CA THR A 164 -1.22 2.76 7.44
C THR A 164 -2.57 3.41 7.67
N ASN A 165 -2.60 4.54 8.37
CA ASN A 165 -3.83 5.25 8.68
C ASN A 165 -3.73 6.77 8.48
N ALA A 166 -4.87 7.41 8.22
CA ALA A 166 -5.04 8.86 8.16
C ALA A 166 -4.12 9.57 7.15
N GLY A 167 -3.81 8.89 6.04
CA GLY A 167 -3.00 9.44 4.96
C GLY A 167 -3.72 10.52 4.16
N THR A 168 -3.03 11.61 3.79
CA THR A 168 -3.66 12.76 3.08
C THR A 168 -3.36 12.82 1.58
N ASP A 169 -2.42 12.02 1.08
CA ASP A 169 -2.16 11.80 -0.35
C ASP A 169 -1.91 10.30 -0.63
N THR A 170 -1.56 9.96 -1.87
CA THR A 170 -1.32 8.58 -2.28
C THR A 170 -0.21 7.96 -1.43
N GLN A 171 -0.57 6.99 -0.59
CA GLN A 171 0.33 6.49 0.45
C GLN A 171 1.52 5.74 -0.14
N PHE A 172 1.25 4.86 -1.11
CA PHE A 172 2.28 4.10 -1.81
C PHE A 172 2.19 4.37 -3.31
N LYS A 173 3.28 4.85 -3.91
CA LYS A 173 3.45 4.91 -5.36
C LYS A 173 4.70 4.13 -5.75
N LEU A 174 4.53 2.96 -6.34
CA LEU A 174 5.59 1.96 -6.46
C LEU A 174 5.87 1.61 -7.92
N GLY A 175 7.14 1.43 -8.25
CA GLY A 175 7.59 0.86 -9.52
C GLY A 175 8.79 -0.04 -9.29
N GLY A 176 9.10 -0.92 -10.25
CA GLY A 176 10.24 -1.83 -10.20
C GLY A 176 9.85 -3.30 -10.28
N SER A 177 10.62 -4.17 -9.62
CA SER A 177 10.45 -5.63 -9.77
C SER A 177 10.92 -6.47 -8.61
N ASP A 178 10.54 -7.76 -8.66
CA ASP A 178 11.06 -8.82 -7.78
C ASP A 178 10.72 -8.59 -6.29
N GLY A 179 9.69 -7.78 -6.02
CA GLY A 179 9.24 -7.42 -4.67
C GLY A 179 8.10 -8.29 -4.08
N TYR A 180 8.03 -8.32 -2.76
CA TYR A 180 7.07 -9.06 -1.93
C TYR A 180 6.35 -8.11 -0.96
N TYR A 181 5.12 -7.74 -1.28
CA TYR A 181 4.37 -6.75 -0.53
C TYR A 181 3.22 -7.41 0.24
N TRP A 182 3.17 -7.22 1.55
CA TRP A 182 2.13 -7.67 2.46
C TRP A 182 1.81 -9.17 2.36
N ILE A 183 2.82 -10.01 2.12
CA ILE A 183 2.67 -11.47 2.04
C ILE A 183 2.12 -12.06 3.35
N ASN A 184 2.45 -11.45 4.49
CA ASN A 184 1.89 -11.81 5.80
C ASN A 184 0.90 -10.75 6.32
N GLY A 185 0.33 -9.98 5.40
CA GLY A 185 -0.76 -9.06 5.64
C GLY A 185 -0.36 -7.61 5.91
N GLY A 186 -1.37 -6.75 5.86
CA GLY A 186 -1.27 -5.33 6.13
C GLY A 186 -2.65 -4.69 6.18
N TYR A 187 -2.71 -3.47 6.71
CA TYR A 187 -3.93 -2.69 6.80
C TYR A 187 -3.71 -1.27 6.29
N LEU A 188 -4.59 -0.78 5.42
CA LEU A 188 -4.60 0.60 4.93
C LEU A 188 -6.00 1.22 5.08
N SER A 189 -6.09 2.39 5.70
CA SER A 189 -7.33 3.16 5.82
C SER A 189 -7.05 4.66 5.88
N SER A 190 -7.94 5.48 5.34
CA SER A 190 -7.85 6.94 5.48
C SER A 190 -9.14 7.64 5.10
N THR A 191 -9.67 8.43 6.02
CA THR A 191 -10.81 9.34 5.77
C THR A 191 -10.41 10.62 5.04
N ALA A 192 -9.10 10.91 4.94
CA ALA A 192 -8.59 12.18 4.43
C ALA A 192 -8.28 12.16 2.92
N LEU A 193 -8.27 10.98 2.28
CA LEU A 193 -8.07 10.89 0.83
C LEU A 193 -9.33 11.31 0.08
N ASP A 194 -9.16 12.17 -0.92
CA ASP A 194 -10.24 12.52 -1.85
C ASP A 194 -10.41 11.46 -2.95
N ALA A 195 -11.50 11.58 -3.72
CA ALA A 195 -11.87 10.60 -4.74
C ALA A 195 -10.91 10.52 -5.94
N THR A 196 -9.96 11.45 -6.09
CA THR A 196 -8.92 11.41 -7.13
C THR A 196 -7.68 10.63 -6.71
N LYS A 197 -7.52 10.33 -5.41
CA LYS A 197 -6.34 9.68 -4.83
C LYS A 197 -6.43 8.15 -4.83
N PHE A 198 -5.32 7.52 -4.46
CA PHE A 198 -5.14 6.06 -4.40
C PHE A 198 -4.47 5.66 -3.08
N TYR A 199 -4.77 4.47 -2.54
CA TYR A 199 -3.95 3.94 -1.43
C TYR A 199 -2.62 3.41 -1.96
N ILE A 200 -2.70 2.65 -3.06
CA ILE A 200 -1.56 2.09 -3.78
C ILE A 200 -1.65 2.49 -5.24
N TRP A 201 -0.57 3.01 -5.81
CA TRP A 201 -0.42 3.30 -7.23
C TRP A 201 0.84 2.62 -7.77
N LEU A 202 0.65 1.62 -8.61
CA LEU A 202 1.72 0.91 -9.30
C LEU A 202 1.95 1.53 -10.68
N THR A 203 3.12 2.13 -10.91
CA THR A 203 3.45 2.78 -12.19
C THR A 203 3.91 1.75 -13.22
N HIS A 204 4.94 0.98 -12.87
CA HIS A 204 5.48 -0.12 -13.68
C HIS A 204 6.02 -1.20 -12.74
N MET A 205 5.20 -2.20 -12.41
CA MET A 205 5.57 -3.27 -11.48
C MET A 205 5.61 -4.62 -12.20
N SER A 206 6.67 -5.40 -12.02
CA SER A 206 6.79 -6.73 -12.64
C SER A 206 7.37 -7.76 -11.67
N ARG A 207 7.02 -9.04 -11.85
CA ARG A 207 7.52 -10.15 -11.02
C ARG A 207 7.38 -9.88 -9.51
N SER A 208 6.25 -9.29 -9.13
CA SER A 208 5.98 -8.88 -7.75
C SER A 208 4.71 -9.49 -7.23
N GLN A 209 4.72 -9.81 -5.94
CA GLN A 209 3.61 -10.44 -5.26
C GLN A 209 3.05 -9.51 -4.19
N PHE A 210 1.72 -9.42 -4.13
CA PHE A 210 0.96 -8.69 -3.14
C PHE A 210 0.08 -9.69 -2.40
N GLY A 211 0.27 -9.80 -1.08
CA GLY A 211 -0.44 -10.77 -0.26
C GLY A 211 -1.78 -10.27 0.28
N PRO A 212 -2.28 -10.89 1.38
CA PRO A 212 -3.59 -10.59 1.95
C PRO A 212 -3.61 -9.23 2.65
N LEU A 213 -3.81 -8.19 1.85
CA LEU A 213 -3.88 -6.81 2.28
C LEU A 213 -5.33 -6.40 2.55
N TYR A 214 -5.62 -5.83 3.71
CA TYR A 214 -6.93 -5.24 3.99
C TYR A 214 -6.87 -3.73 3.72
N ILE A 215 -7.62 -3.27 2.73
CA ILE A 215 -7.76 -1.85 2.41
C ILE A 215 -9.20 -1.45 2.72
N THR A 216 -9.38 -0.37 3.48
CA THR A 216 -10.67 0.31 3.62
C THR A 216 -10.68 1.53 2.69
N PRO A 217 -11.10 1.40 1.41
CA PRO A 217 -11.01 2.52 0.49
C PRO A 217 -12.10 3.56 0.77
N GLU A 218 -11.83 4.47 1.71
CA GLU A 218 -12.76 5.56 2.01
C GLU A 218 -12.60 6.69 1.00
N ARG A 219 -13.64 6.92 0.18
CA ARG A 219 -13.70 7.86 -0.96
C ARG A 219 -12.74 7.56 -2.11
N ALA A 220 -11.45 7.41 -1.81
CA ALA A 220 -10.39 7.11 -2.77
C ALA A 220 -10.46 5.67 -3.31
N THR A 221 -9.73 5.42 -4.40
CA THR A 221 -9.56 4.07 -4.95
C THR A 221 -8.51 3.30 -4.17
N GLY A 222 -8.75 2.02 -3.91
CA GLY A 222 -7.76 1.17 -3.25
C GLY A 222 -6.47 1.07 -4.06
N ILE A 223 -6.55 0.54 -5.27
CA ILE A 223 -5.37 0.24 -6.09
C ILE A 223 -5.50 0.84 -7.48
N ARG A 224 -4.45 1.53 -7.93
CA ARG A 224 -4.25 1.93 -9.32
C ARG A 224 -3.04 1.22 -9.92
N ILE A 225 -3.17 0.73 -11.14
CA ILE A 225 -2.10 0.07 -11.89
C ILE A 225 -2.01 0.72 -13.27
N ASP A 226 -0.89 1.38 -13.56
CA ASP A 226 -0.63 1.98 -14.86
C ASP A 226 0.21 1.07 -15.77
N GLY A 227 0.93 0.10 -15.19
CA GLY A 227 1.80 -0.77 -15.95
C GLY A 227 2.32 -1.98 -15.19
N SER A 228 2.47 -3.07 -15.94
CA SER A 228 3.17 -4.29 -15.56
C SER A 228 3.82 -4.90 -16.79
N TYR A 229 5.00 -5.48 -16.61
CA TYR A 229 5.71 -6.25 -17.64
C TYR A 229 5.54 -7.77 -17.47
N GLY A 230 4.55 -8.19 -16.68
CA GLY A 230 4.28 -9.58 -16.35
C GLY A 230 4.73 -10.00 -14.96
N GLY A 231 4.04 -11.00 -14.40
CA GLY A 231 4.36 -11.59 -13.10
C GLY A 231 3.92 -10.73 -11.90
N LEU A 232 2.98 -9.80 -12.09
CA LEU A 232 2.35 -9.07 -10.99
C LEU A 232 1.16 -9.88 -10.46
N VAL A 233 1.21 -10.29 -9.19
CA VAL A 233 0.21 -11.16 -8.58
C VAL A 233 -0.34 -10.50 -7.32
N PHE A 234 -1.65 -10.45 -7.18
CA PHE A 234 -2.36 -10.11 -5.96
C PHE A 234 -3.09 -11.35 -5.45
N THR A 235 -2.93 -11.68 -4.18
CA THR A 235 -3.56 -12.85 -3.56
C THR A 235 -4.25 -12.44 -2.26
N GLY A 236 -5.57 -12.69 -2.16
CA GLY A 236 -6.30 -12.53 -0.90
C GLY A 236 -6.46 -11.08 -0.41
N THR A 237 -6.29 -10.08 -1.28
CA THR A 237 -6.52 -8.66 -0.91
C THR A 237 -8.03 -8.40 -0.73
N LEU A 238 -8.38 -7.72 0.37
CA LEU A 238 -9.73 -7.28 0.71
C LEU A 238 -9.87 -5.78 0.49
N LEU A 239 -10.87 -5.38 -0.29
CA LEU A 239 -11.24 -3.99 -0.57
C LEU A 239 -12.61 -3.72 0.03
N ASP A 240 -12.61 -3.33 1.31
CA ASP A 240 -13.80 -3.36 2.16
C ASP A 240 -14.25 -1.96 2.61
N CYS A 241 -15.43 -1.53 2.20
CA CYS A 241 -16.08 -0.31 2.72
C CYS A 241 -17.23 -0.61 3.69
N THR A 242 -17.18 -1.70 4.43
CA THR A 242 -18.16 -2.04 5.47
C THR A 242 -18.31 -0.89 6.47
N GLY A 243 -19.55 -0.57 6.81
CA GLY A 243 -19.90 0.54 7.69
C GLY A 243 -19.68 1.95 7.11
N ARG A 244 -19.38 2.09 5.81
CA ARG A 244 -19.26 3.40 5.14
C ARG A 244 -20.51 3.74 4.33
N ASP A 245 -20.88 5.01 4.41
CA ASP A 245 -22.05 5.58 3.72
C ASP A 245 -21.74 6.03 2.28
N GLN A 246 -22.76 6.54 1.59
CA GLN A 246 -22.67 7.01 0.20
C GLN A 246 -21.61 8.10 -0.05
N THR A 247 -21.16 8.81 0.99
CA THR A 247 -20.19 9.91 0.89
C THR A 247 -18.79 9.51 1.35
N ARG A 248 -18.66 8.38 2.04
CA ARG A 248 -17.39 7.89 2.59
C ARG A 248 -16.91 6.59 1.97
N ALA A 249 -17.79 5.74 1.44
CA ALA A 249 -17.39 4.54 0.72
C ALA A 249 -16.61 4.89 -0.57
N CYS A 250 -15.92 3.91 -1.16
CA CYS A 250 -15.07 4.12 -2.34
C CYS A 250 -15.86 4.74 -3.50
N GLN A 251 -15.59 6.01 -3.80
CA GLN A 251 -16.28 6.81 -4.80
C GLN A 251 -15.59 6.64 -6.15
N GLY A 252 -15.58 5.42 -6.69
CA GLY A 252 -14.86 5.03 -7.91
C GLY A 252 -14.54 3.54 -7.88
N ALA A 253 -13.79 3.04 -8.87
CA ALA A 253 -13.40 1.65 -8.86
C ALA A 253 -12.52 1.34 -7.63
N ALA A 254 -12.67 0.16 -7.04
CA ALA A 254 -11.77 -0.33 -5.99
C ALA A 254 -10.37 -0.60 -6.56
N ILE A 255 -10.33 -1.11 -7.81
CA ILE A 255 -9.12 -1.27 -8.61
C ILE A 255 -9.31 -0.57 -9.96
N LEU A 256 -8.38 0.31 -10.30
CA LEU A 256 -8.28 0.96 -11.60
C LEU A 256 -7.02 0.47 -12.33
N ILE A 257 -7.19 -0.18 -13.48
CA ILE A 257 -6.09 -0.65 -14.33
C ILE A 257 -6.10 0.16 -15.63
N THR A 258 -5.01 0.85 -15.93
CA THR A 258 -4.90 1.71 -17.12
C THR A 258 -3.88 1.22 -18.15
N GLY A 259 -3.05 0.25 -17.79
CA GLY A 259 -2.05 -0.34 -18.68
C GLY A 259 -1.33 -1.54 -18.08
N GLY A 260 -0.45 -2.16 -18.87
CA GLY A 260 0.37 -3.30 -18.47
C GLY A 260 -0.20 -4.67 -18.85
N LYS A 261 0.62 -5.71 -18.70
CA LYS A 261 0.24 -7.09 -19.03
C LYS A 261 0.68 -8.12 -17.99
N GLY A 262 0.06 -9.29 -18.03
CA GLY A 262 0.48 -10.47 -17.26
C GLY A 262 0.25 -10.31 -15.77
N MET A 263 -0.98 -9.93 -15.40
CA MET A 263 -1.38 -9.72 -14.01
C MET A 263 -2.35 -10.81 -13.56
N VAL A 264 -2.22 -11.24 -12.31
CA VAL A 264 -3.12 -12.21 -11.67
C VAL A 264 -3.71 -11.60 -10.41
N PHE A 265 -5.03 -11.71 -10.28
CA PHE A 265 -5.81 -11.32 -9.11
C PHE A 265 -6.50 -12.59 -8.60
N ASP A 266 -5.93 -13.19 -7.56
CA ASP A 266 -6.38 -14.46 -6.97
C ASP A 266 -7.11 -14.21 -5.64
N LYS A 267 -8.38 -14.61 -5.57
CA LYS A 267 -9.22 -14.59 -4.36
C LYS A 267 -9.30 -13.20 -3.71
N LEU A 268 -9.40 -12.16 -4.52
CA LEU A 268 -9.69 -10.82 -4.01
C LEU A 268 -11.15 -10.73 -3.56
N TRP A 269 -11.43 -9.84 -2.62
CA TRP A 269 -12.77 -9.59 -2.13
C TRP A 269 -13.12 -8.11 -2.21
N PHE A 270 -14.32 -7.81 -2.71
CA PHE A 270 -14.81 -6.47 -2.97
C PHE A 270 -16.16 -6.26 -2.29
N PHE A 271 -16.31 -5.14 -1.59
CA PHE A 271 -17.57 -4.76 -0.96
C PHE A 271 -17.74 -3.24 -0.90
N ASN A 272 -18.93 -2.79 -1.31
CA ASN A 272 -19.38 -1.39 -1.20
C ASN A 272 -18.41 -0.41 -1.91
N ASN A 273 -17.95 -0.78 -3.10
CA ASN A 273 -17.09 0.05 -3.95
C ASN A 273 -17.87 0.64 -5.14
N ALA A 274 -17.26 1.56 -5.90
CA ALA A 274 -17.91 2.22 -7.04
C ALA A 274 -19.22 2.92 -6.67
N VAL A 275 -19.27 3.56 -5.49
CA VAL A 275 -20.49 4.14 -4.90
C VAL A 275 -20.97 5.40 -5.62
N ARG A 276 -20.02 6.27 -6.04
CA ARG A 276 -20.30 7.51 -6.78
C ARG A 276 -19.25 7.76 -7.86
N PRO A 277 -19.15 6.91 -8.89
CA PRO A 277 -18.08 6.99 -9.88
C PRO A 277 -18.04 8.35 -10.61
N ALA A 278 -19.19 8.97 -10.87
CA ALA A 278 -19.26 10.30 -11.48
C ALA A 278 -18.67 11.43 -10.60
N SER A 279 -18.54 11.20 -9.29
CA SER A 279 -17.94 12.16 -8.34
C SER A 279 -16.42 11.97 -8.16
N THR A 280 -15.79 11.04 -8.90
CA THR A 280 -14.33 10.79 -8.86
C THR A 280 -13.48 11.96 -9.37
N GLY A 281 -14.04 12.79 -10.26
CA GLY A 281 -13.25 13.75 -11.05
C GLY A 281 -12.35 13.11 -12.12
N ARG A 282 -12.47 11.80 -12.37
CA ARG A 282 -11.65 11.06 -13.35
C ARG A 282 -12.29 11.06 -14.74
N ASN A 283 -11.45 11.15 -15.77
CA ASN A 283 -11.86 11.03 -17.17
C ASN A 283 -11.10 9.87 -17.86
N PRO A 284 -11.79 8.92 -18.53
CA PRO A 284 -13.22 8.67 -18.41
C PRO A 284 -13.63 8.36 -16.96
N VAL A 285 -14.92 8.55 -16.68
CA VAL A 285 -15.55 8.18 -15.41
C VAL A 285 -15.41 6.67 -15.20
N ASP A 286 -15.10 6.26 -13.98
CA ASP A 286 -14.95 4.85 -13.63
C ASP A 286 -16.25 4.06 -13.84
N ARG A 287 -16.15 2.84 -14.37
CA ARG A 287 -17.29 1.95 -14.59
C ARG A 287 -16.98 0.62 -13.93
N GLY A 288 -17.75 0.21 -12.93
CA GLY A 288 -17.56 -1.05 -12.22
C GLY A 288 -16.69 -1.00 -10.96
N GLN A 289 -16.74 -2.08 -10.17
CA GLN A 289 -15.91 -2.23 -8.97
C GLN A 289 -14.43 -2.43 -9.32
N VAL A 290 -14.15 -3.11 -10.43
CA VAL A 290 -12.86 -3.07 -11.13
C VAL A 290 -13.07 -2.40 -12.48
N PHE A 291 -12.29 -1.36 -12.77
CA PHE A 291 -12.32 -0.67 -14.05
C PHE A 291 -11.00 -0.82 -14.79
N ILE A 292 -11.07 -1.38 -16.00
CA ILE A 292 -9.91 -1.68 -16.84
C ILE A 292 -10.03 -0.85 -18.11
N ARG A 293 -8.99 -0.08 -18.44
CA ARG A 293 -8.94 0.78 -19.63
C ARG A 293 -7.54 0.89 -20.20
N GLY A 294 -7.42 1.61 -21.31
CA GLY A 294 -6.13 1.87 -21.95
C GLY A 294 -5.59 0.63 -22.64
N SER A 295 -4.31 0.31 -22.42
CA SER A 295 -3.60 -0.77 -23.11
C SER A 295 -3.41 -2.04 -22.27
N ALA A 296 -4.17 -2.16 -21.18
CA ALA A 296 -4.06 -3.30 -20.28
C ALA A 296 -4.46 -4.61 -20.98
N GLY A 297 -3.79 -5.71 -20.66
CA GLY A 297 -4.23 -7.02 -21.13
C GLY A 297 -3.57 -8.20 -20.46
N ASP A 298 -3.93 -9.41 -20.89
CA ASP A 298 -3.46 -10.66 -20.29
C ASP A 298 -3.65 -10.65 -18.76
N LEU A 299 -4.90 -10.44 -18.34
CA LEU A 299 -5.30 -10.32 -16.95
C LEU A 299 -6.08 -11.57 -16.55
N LEU A 300 -5.79 -12.12 -15.37
CA LEU A 300 -6.57 -13.20 -14.77
C LEU A 300 -7.18 -12.72 -13.45
N PHE A 301 -8.50 -12.81 -13.34
CA PHE A 301 -9.24 -12.71 -12.08
C PHE A 301 -9.74 -14.11 -11.73
N ASP A 302 -9.21 -14.70 -10.67
CA ASP A 302 -9.51 -16.09 -10.28
C ASP A 302 -10.08 -16.13 -8.87
N GLY A 303 -11.27 -16.72 -8.70
CA GLY A 303 -11.91 -16.87 -7.39
C GLY A 303 -12.29 -15.56 -6.67
N CYS A 304 -12.30 -14.43 -7.39
CA CYS A 304 -12.63 -13.12 -6.81
C CYS A 304 -14.10 -13.04 -6.37
N GLN A 305 -14.35 -12.37 -5.26
CA GLN A 305 -15.67 -12.24 -4.64
C GLN A 305 -16.19 -10.81 -4.69
N PHE A 306 -17.39 -10.63 -5.23
CA PHE A 306 -18.07 -9.33 -5.34
C PHE A 306 -19.33 -9.35 -4.49
N SER A 307 -19.19 -9.02 -3.22
CA SER A 307 -20.25 -9.19 -2.22
C SER A 307 -21.36 -8.15 -2.37
N GLY A 308 -22.62 -8.59 -2.27
CA GLY A 308 -23.78 -7.72 -2.22
C GLY A 308 -24.16 -7.31 -0.80
N PHE A 309 -25.37 -6.76 -0.66
CA PHE A 309 -25.83 -6.04 0.54
C PHE A 309 -26.92 -6.78 1.33
N ALA A 310 -27.18 -8.06 1.05
CA ALA A 310 -28.26 -8.79 1.73
C ALA A 310 -28.05 -8.89 3.25
N ALA A 311 -26.80 -8.93 3.71
CA ALA A 311 -26.45 -9.08 5.13
C ALA A 311 -26.08 -7.75 5.81
N GLN A 312 -25.85 -6.67 5.06
CA GLN A 312 -25.39 -5.38 5.58
C GLN A 312 -25.63 -4.25 4.59
N THR A 313 -25.87 -3.04 5.11
CA THR A 313 -26.09 -1.84 4.28
C THR A 313 -24.90 -1.56 3.36
N GLY A 314 -25.18 -1.26 2.10
CA GLY A 314 -24.20 -0.73 1.16
C GLY A 314 -24.81 0.16 0.10
N TYR A 315 -23.93 0.80 -0.68
CA TYR A 315 -24.25 1.97 -1.50
C TYR A 315 -23.72 1.87 -2.93
N THR A 316 -23.12 0.73 -3.33
CA THR A 316 -22.79 0.51 -4.75
C THR A 316 -24.08 0.57 -5.57
N PRO A 317 -24.16 1.43 -6.61
CA PRO A 317 -25.36 1.56 -7.40
C PRO A 317 -25.79 0.22 -8.02
N PRO A 318 -27.09 -0.11 -8.01
CA PRO A 318 -27.60 -1.27 -8.72
C PRO A 318 -27.14 -1.30 -10.18
N GLY A 319 -26.77 -2.48 -10.67
CA GLY A 319 -26.28 -2.65 -12.05
C GLY A 319 -24.81 -2.27 -12.27
N THR A 320 -24.09 -1.84 -11.23
CA THR A 320 -22.63 -1.66 -11.33
C THR A 320 -21.96 -3.00 -11.63
N PRO A 321 -21.21 -3.15 -12.73
CA PRO A 321 -20.54 -4.41 -13.04
C PRO A 321 -19.45 -4.70 -12.01
N ALA A 322 -19.22 -5.98 -11.72
CA ALA A 322 -18.08 -6.44 -10.94
C ALA A 322 -16.77 -6.01 -11.61
N ILE A 323 -16.68 -6.25 -12.92
CA ILE A 323 -15.54 -5.88 -13.76
C ILE A 323 -16.07 -5.21 -15.04
N TYR A 324 -15.55 -4.03 -15.36
CA TYR A 324 -15.73 -3.39 -16.66
C TYR A 324 -14.40 -3.30 -17.41
N ALA A 325 -14.39 -3.72 -18.68
CA ALA A 325 -13.24 -3.58 -19.58
C ALA A 325 -13.57 -2.68 -20.78
N ALA A 326 -12.85 -1.56 -20.89
CA ALA A 326 -13.01 -0.58 -21.96
C ALA A 326 -12.31 -1.01 -23.27
N THR A 327 -12.61 -0.31 -24.37
CA THR A 327 -11.92 -0.51 -25.66
C THR A 327 -10.41 -0.27 -25.50
N GLY A 328 -9.61 -1.08 -26.20
CA GLY A 328 -8.13 -1.11 -26.09
C GLY A 328 -7.60 -2.16 -25.12
N VAL A 329 -8.45 -2.61 -24.18
CA VAL A 329 -8.14 -3.73 -23.28
C VAL A 329 -8.25 -5.06 -24.03
N THR A 330 -7.41 -6.03 -23.70
CA THR A 330 -7.39 -7.36 -24.34
C THR A 330 -7.22 -8.50 -23.34
N ASN A 331 -7.73 -9.70 -23.66
CA ASN A 331 -7.45 -10.93 -22.93
C ASN A 331 -7.70 -10.88 -21.41
N VAL A 332 -8.86 -10.36 -21.00
CA VAL A 332 -9.28 -10.43 -19.60
C VAL A 332 -9.96 -11.78 -19.35
N LYS A 333 -9.42 -12.59 -18.45
CA LYS A 333 -9.97 -13.88 -18.06
C LYS A 333 -10.56 -13.79 -16.67
N VAL A 334 -11.80 -14.23 -16.53
CA VAL A 334 -12.50 -14.29 -15.24
C VAL A 334 -12.88 -15.74 -14.97
N THR A 335 -12.37 -16.29 -13.88
CA THR A 335 -12.50 -17.71 -13.53
C THR A 335 -13.13 -17.84 -12.15
N ALA A 336 -14.18 -18.68 -12.05
CA ALA A 336 -14.89 -18.98 -10.81
C ALA A 336 -15.23 -17.76 -9.91
N PRO A 337 -15.74 -16.63 -10.46
CA PRO A 337 -16.10 -15.47 -9.65
C PRO A 337 -17.31 -15.78 -8.75
N LEU A 338 -17.31 -15.21 -7.55
CA LEU A 338 -18.38 -15.37 -6.55
C LEU A 338 -19.10 -14.05 -6.30
N ALA A 339 -20.40 -14.13 -6.05
CA ALA A 339 -21.24 -12.98 -5.72
C ALA A 339 -22.14 -13.29 -4.51
N PRO A 340 -21.56 -13.50 -3.32
CA PRO A 340 -22.33 -13.80 -2.12
C PRO A 340 -23.22 -12.61 -1.71
N ASN A 341 -24.19 -12.87 -0.83
CA ASN A 341 -25.06 -11.83 -0.25
C ASN A 341 -25.80 -10.99 -1.29
N SER A 342 -26.31 -11.63 -2.35
CA SER A 342 -26.98 -10.96 -3.48
C SER A 342 -26.05 -9.99 -4.24
N GLY A 343 -24.77 -10.33 -4.36
CA GLY A 343 -23.82 -9.60 -5.18
C GLY A 343 -24.24 -9.56 -6.65
N THR A 344 -23.88 -8.49 -7.34
CA THR A 344 -24.22 -8.34 -8.77
C THR A 344 -23.36 -9.28 -9.61
N ARG A 345 -24.01 -10.19 -10.33
CA ARG A 345 -23.38 -11.16 -11.25
C ARG A 345 -23.25 -10.60 -12.68
N LEU A 346 -22.57 -9.47 -12.81
CA LEU A 346 -22.40 -8.77 -14.09
C LEU A 346 -20.93 -8.52 -14.39
N LEU A 347 -20.47 -9.03 -15.53
CA LEU A 347 -19.26 -8.62 -16.22
C LEU A 347 -19.66 -7.75 -17.41
N GLN A 348 -18.91 -6.70 -17.69
CA GLN A 348 -19.24 -5.80 -18.80
C GLN A 348 -18.00 -5.45 -19.61
N GLN A 349 -18.14 -5.41 -20.92
CA GLN A 349 -17.08 -5.04 -21.85
C GLN A 349 -17.61 -4.00 -22.85
N GLN A 350 -16.77 -3.04 -23.24
CA GLN A 350 -17.17 -2.02 -24.21
C GLN A 350 -17.24 -2.56 -25.64
N SER A 351 -16.51 -3.64 -25.93
CA SER A 351 -16.55 -4.32 -27.23
C SER A 351 -16.51 -5.81 -26.99
N ALA A 352 -17.16 -6.59 -27.86
CA ALA A 352 -17.20 -8.04 -27.73
C ALA A 352 -15.77 -8.64 -27.82
N GLY A 353 -15.52 -9.69 -27.04
CA GLY A 353 -14.27 -10.46 -27.09
C GLY A 353 -13.15 -9.96 -26.18
N ILE A 354 -13.37 -8.95 -25.34
CA ILE A 354 -12.36 -8.47 -24.38
C ILE A 354 -12.28 -9.40 -23.16
N ILE A 355 -13.45 -9.81 -22.62
CA ILE A 355 -13.57 -10.66 -21.45
C ILE A 355 -13.95 -12.08 -21.89
N SER A 356 -13.21 -13.06 -21.39
CA SER A 356 -13.55 -14.48 -21.41
C SER A 356 -13.90 -14.95 -20.00
N LYS A 357 -14.98 -15.74 -19.88
CA LYS A 357 -15.46 -16.26 -18.60
C LYS A 357 -15.31 -17.78 -18.53
N TYR A 358 -14.89 -18.31 -17.39
CA TYR A 358 -14.66 -19.73 -17.15
C TYR A 358 -15.25 -20.12 -15.80
N ALA A 359 -15.98 -21.25 -15.74
CA ALA A 359 -16.71 -21.69 -14.53
C ALA A 359 -17.56 -20.54 -13.91
N ALA A 360 -18.25 -19.80 -14.78
CA ALA A 360 -18.98 -18.57 -14.45
C ALA A 360 -20.28 -18.50 -15.28
N ASP A 361 -20.96 -19.64 -15.42
CA ASP A 361 -22.09 -19.81 -16.35
C ASP A 361 -23.29 -18.95 -15.94
N ASP A 362 -23.48 -18.78 -14.63
CA ASP A 362 -24.52 -17.95 -14.02
C ASP A 362 -24.18 -16.44 -13.97
N TRP A 363 -23.07 -16.03 -14.56
CA TRP A 363 -22.69 -14.62 -14.72
C TRP A 363 -23.07 -14.08 -16.09
N THR A 364 -23.71 -12.91 -16.10
CA THR A 364 -24.00 -12.17 -17.33
C THR A 364 -22.74 -11.49 -17.83
N LEU A 365 -22.44 -11.65 -19.13
CA LEU A 365 -21.41 -10.89 -19.84
C LEU A 365 -22.08 -9.96 -20.84
N GLY A 366 -22.15 -8.67 -20.51
CA GLY A 366 -22.80 -7.65 -21.34
C GLY A 366 -21.81 -6.88 -22.22
N VAL A 367 -22.29 -6.39 -23.37
CA VAL A 367 -21.60 -5.36 -24.17
C VAL A 367 -22.27 -4.01 -23.89
N ALA A 368 -21.47 -3.00 -23.50
CA ALA A 368 -21.94 -1.70 -23.03
C ALA A 368 -22.31 -0.72 -24.14
#